data_AF-A0A0S7Z1J6-F1
#
_entry.id   AF-A0A0S7Z1J6-F1
#
_cell.length_a   1.000
_cell.length_b   1.000
_cell.length_c   1.000
_cell.angle_alpha   90.00
_cell.angle_beta   90.00
_cell.angle_gamma   90.00
#
_symmetry.space_group_name_H-M   'P 1'
#
loop_
_entity.id
_entity.type
_entity.pdbx_description
1 polymer ?
#
loop_
_entity_poly.entity_id
_entity_poly.type
_entity_poly.pdbx_seq_one_letter_code
_entity_poly.pdbx_strand_id
1 'polypeptide(L)'
;MTNPAFDFNAIIESSKKAFEPALKFNALAVQGFERVARQQYAFAGELLEIAIKQMQLPSQAKDVNDLTAKQIELTTQLVEKTTQRSQDMIKLATEQQAELTKWYDQAAADYAAAAKKAA
;
A
#
# COMPACT_ATOMS: atom_id res chain seq x y z
N MET A 1 17.99 -34.75 42.21
CA MET A 1 18.70 -34.51 40.95
C MET A 1 17.66 -34.33 39.86
N THR A 2 17.30 -33.08 39.57
CA THR A 2 16.25 -32.73 38.61
C THR A 2 16.83 -32.81 37.21
N ASN A 3 16.35 -33.79 36.44
CA ASN A 3 16.65 -33.97 35.02
C ASN A 3 16.17 -32.72 34.25
N PRO A 4 17.00 -32.04 33.43
CA PRO A 4 16.54 -30.91 32.64
C PRO A 4 15.62 -31.47 31.56
N ALA A 5 14.31 -31.45 31.82
CA ALA A 5 13.31 -31.82 30.85
C ALA A 5 13.55 -30.95 29.60
N PHE A 6 13.83 -31.61 28.48
CA PHE A 6 13.96 -30.99 27.17
C PHE A 6 12.67 -30.22 26.88
N ASP A 7 12.71 -28.90 26.98
CA ASP A 7 11.53 -28.05 26.86
C ASP A 7 11.18 -27.89 25.38
N PHE A 8 10.41 -28.83 24.87
CA PHE A 8 9.90 -28.82 23.49
C PHE A 8 9.11 -27.56 23.17
N ASN A 9 8.47 -26.93 24.16
CA ASN A 9 7.74 -25.68 23.95
C ASN A 9 8.71 -24.53 23.68
N ALA A 10 9.82 -24.45 24.42
CA ALA A 10 10.86 -23.44 24.20
C ALA A 10 11.50 -23.55 22.80
N ILE A 11 11.68 -24.78 22.28
CA ILE A 11 12.22 -25.00 20.91
C ILE A 11 11.21 -24.57 19.85
N ILE A 12 9.93 -24.90 20.02
CA ILE A 12 8.86 -24.50 19.10
C ILE A 12 8.72 -22.97 19.11
N GLU A 13 8.78 -22.33 20.28
CA GLU A 13 8.66 -20.87 20.41
C GLU A 13 9.88 -20.13 19.82
N SER A 14 11.09 -20.68 20.04
CA SER A 14 12.34 -20.22 19.41
C SER A 14 12.26 -20.31 17.89
N SER A 15 11.77 -21.44 17.36
CA SER A 15 11.63 -21.66 15.92
C SER A 15 10.63 -20.66 15.33
N LYS A 16 9.49 -20.42 15.99
CA LYS A 16 8.51 -19.40 15.55
C LYS A 16 9.12 -18.00 15.51
N LYS A 17 9.86 -17.60 16.56
CA LYS A 17 10.53 -16.28 16.61
C LYS A 17 11.58 -16.12 15.52
N ALA A 18 12.26 -17.20 15.12
CA ALA A 18 13.22 -17.16 14.01
C ALA A 18 12.57 -16.89 12.64
N PHE A 19 11.32 -17.33 12.43
CA PHE A 19 10.58 -17.09 11.17
C PHE A 19 9.69 -15.85 11.20
N GLU A 20 9.44 -15.27 12.37
CA GLU A 20 8.57 -14.10 12.55
C GLU A 20 8.95 -12.90 11.65
N PRO A 21 10.24 -12.52 11.49
CA PRO A 21 10.62 -11.44 10.59
C PRO A 21 10.25 -11.72 9.13
N ALA A 22 10.40 -12.97 8.67
CA ALA A 22 10.07 -13.37 7.31
C ALA A 22 8.55 -13.36 7.08
N LEU A 23 7.75 -13.77 8.06
CA LEU A 23 6.29 -13.69 8.00
C LEU A 23 5.81 -12.24 7.95
N LYS A 24 6.38 -11.36 8.78
CA LYS A 24 6.08 -9.92 8.76
C LYS A 24 6.46 -9.27 7.43
N PHE A 25 7.61 -9.64 6.86
CA PHE A 25 8.01 -9.17 5.54
C PHE A 25 7.03 -9.60 4.45
N ASN A 26 6.61 -10.87 4.44
CA ASN A 26 5.60 -11.35 3.48
C ASN A 26 4.28 -10.58 3.62
N ALA A 27 3.83 -10.30 4.85
CA ALA A 27 2.63 -9.49 5.07
C ALA A 27 2.78 -8.06 4.50
N LEU A 28 3.93 -7.41 4.72
CA LEU A 28 4.23 -6.10 4.14
C LEU A 28 4.26 -6.14 2.61
N ALA A 29 4.82 -7.19 2.02
CA ALA A 29 4.84 -7.36 0.57
C ALA A 29 3.43 -7.52 -0.01
N VAL A 30 2.57 -8.34 0.61
CA VAL A 30 1.17 -8.51 0.20
C VAL A 30 0.40 -7.20 0.34
N GLN A 31 0.58 -6.47 1.43
CA GLN A 31 -0.04 -5.16 1.63
C GLN A 31 0.40 -4.14 0.56
N GLY A 32 1.69 -4.11 0.23
CA GLY A 32 2.23 -3.29 -0.84
C GLY A 32 1.60 -3.63 -2.19
N PHE A 33 1.51 -4.92 -2.52
CA PHE A 33 0.84 -5.38 -3.74
C PHE A 33 -0.64 -4.99 -3.77
N GLU A 34 -1.37 -5.18 -2.67
CA GLU A 34 -2.79 -4.81 -2.58
C GLU A 34 -2.98 -3.30 -2.79
N ARG A 35 -2.14 -2.46 -2.18
CA ARG A 35 -2.17 -1.00 -2.36
C ARG A 35 -1.98 -0.62 -3.83
N VAL A 36 -0.99 -1.20 -4.51
CA VAL A 36 -0.75 -0.97 -5.95
C VAL A 36 -1.96 -1.43 -6.79
N ALA A 37 -2.48 -2.63 -6.52
CA ALA A 37 -3.63 -3.17 -7.24
C ALA A 37 -4.88 -2.26 -7.10
N ARG A 38 -5.14 -1.76 -5.89
CA ARG A 38 -6.23 -0.80 -5.65
C ARG A 38 -6.03 0.51 -6.41
N GLN A 39 -4.80 1.02 -6.49
CA GLN A 39 -4.51 2.21 -7.28
C GLN A 39 -4.74 2.00 -8.79
N GLN A 40 -4.31 0.86 -9.33
CA GLN A 40 -4.55 0.52 -10.74
C GLN A 40 -6.04 0.39 -11.04
N TYR A 41 -6.80 -0.23 -10.14
CA TYR A 41 -8.25 -0.36 -10.26
C TYR A 41 -8.95 1.01 -10.22
N ALA A 42 -8.58 1.87 -9.27
CA ALA A 42 -9.13 3.23 -9.19
C ALA A 42 -8.86 4.01 -10.49
N PHE A 43 -7.62 3.98 -10.98
CA PHE A 43 -7.24 4.64 -12.21
C PHE A 43 -8.03 4.15 -13.44
N ALA A 44 -8.22 2.84 -13.57
CA ALA A 44 -9.03 2.27 -14.65
C ALA A 44 -10.50 2.74 -14.58
N GLY A 45 -11.07 2.78 -13.37
CA GLY A 45 -12.42 3.32 -13.15
C GLY A 45 -12.54 4.79 -13.54
N GLU A 46 -11.53 5.60 -13.20
CA GLU A 46 -11.50 7.02 -13.57
C GLU A 46 -11.44 7.22 -15.09
N LEU A 47 -10.59 6.47 -15.79
CA LEU A 47 -10.50 6.53 -17.25
C LEU A 47 -11.84 6.17 -17.90
N LEU A 48 -12.53 5.16 -17.37
CA LEU A 48 -13.86 4.77 -17.83
C LEU A 48 -14.86 5.91 -17.63
N GLU A 49 -14.87 6.56 -16.45
CA GLU A 49 -15.74 7.70 -16.18
C GLU A 49 -15.49 8.86 -17.13
N ILE A 50 -14.23 9.18 -17.41
CA ILE A 50 -13.84 10.24 -18.34
C ILE A 50 -14.34 9.92 -19.74
N ALA A 51 -14.13 8.68 -20.20
CA ALA A 51 -14.61 8.23 -21.51
C ALA A 51 -16.13 8.32 -21.61
N ILE A 52 -16.86 7.91 -20.57
CA ILE A 52 -18.33 8.01 -20.51
C ILE A 52 -18.76 9.48 -20.59
N LYS A 53 -18.16 10.37 -19.78
CA LYS A 53 -18.48 11.80 -19.79
C LYS A 53 -18.20 12.44 -21.15
N GLN A 54 -17.10 12.05 -21.79
CA GLN A 54 -16.75 12.55 -23.12
C GLN A 54 -17.72 12.07 -24.21
N MET A 55 -18.18 10.82 -24.14
CA MET A 55 -19.21 10.31 -25.05
C MET A 55 -20.58 10.98 -24.83
N GLN A 56 -20.91 11.35 -23.59
CA GLN A 56 -22.18 12.00 -23.26
C GLN A 56 -22.16 13.52 -23.53
N LEU A 57 -20.99 14.13 -23.64
CA LEU A 57 -20.77 15.57 -23.79
C LEU A 57 -21.62 16.19 -24.92
N PRO A 58 -21.66 15.63 -26.15
CA PRO A 58 -22.49 16.16 -27.22
C PRO A 58 -24.00 16.04 -26.98
N SER A 59 -24.44 15.00 -26.28
CA SER A 59 -25.86 14.76 -25.99
C SER A 59 -26.42 15.63 -24.87
N GLN A 60 -25.54 16.20 -24.03
CA GLN A 60 -25.92 16.98 -22.86
C GLN A 60 -25.82 18.49 -23.06
N ALA A 61 -25.17 18.94 -24.14
CA ALA A 61 -24.96 20.36 -24.36
C ALA A 61 -26.08 20.96 -25.22
N LYS A 62 -26.62 22.09 -24.75
CA LYS A 62 -27.71 22.81 -25.45
C LYS A 62 -27.19 23.72 -26.56
N ASP A 63 -25.97 24.21 -26.41
CA ASP A 63 -25.29 25.10 -27.36
C ASP A 63 -23.76 25.02 -27.22
N VAL A 64 -23.04 25.79 -28.04
CA VAL A 64 -21.56 25.80 -28.09
C VAL A 64 -20.93 26.36 -26.81
N ASN A 65 -21.61 27.29 -26.12
CA ASN A 65 -21.11 27.82 -24.85
C ASN A 65 -21.24 26.77 -23.74
N ASP A 66 -22.36 26.02 -23.72
CA ASP A 66 -22.59 24.90 -22.80
C ASP A 66 -21.60 23.75 -23.04
N LEU A 67 -21.25 23.46 -24.31
CA LEU A 67 -20.17 22.53 -24.65
C LEU A 67 -18.82 22.99 -24.07
N THR A 68 -18.49 24.27 -24.22
CA THR A 68 -17.23 24.83 -23.74
C THR A 68 -17.17 24.79 -22.21
N ALA A 69 -18.27 25.13 -21.52
CA ALA A 69 -18.36 25.04 -20.06
C ALA A 69 -18.16 23.60 -19.57
N LYS A 70 -18.84 22.62 -20.18
CA LYS A 70 -18.67 21.19 -19.86
C LYS A 70 -17.27 20.68 -20.15
N GLN A 71 -16.61 21.18 -21.21
CA GLN A 71 -15.23 20.84 -21.53
C GLN A 71 -14.25 21.37 -20.46
N ILE A 72 -14.48 22.59 -19.97
CA ILE A 72 -13.69 23.17 -18.86
C ILE A 72 -13.91 22.34 -17.59
N GLU A 73 -15.17 22.01 -17.26
CA GLU A 73 -15.50 21.19 -16.10
C GLU A 73 -14.79 19.83 -16.13
N LEU A 74 -14.83 19.14 -17.27
CA LEU A 74 -14.16 17.85 -17.45
C LEU A 74 -12.63 17.99 -17.29
N THR A 75 -12.06 19.08 -17.78
CA THR A 75 -10.63 19.38 -17.63
C THR A 75 -10.25 19.68 -16.17
N THR A 76 -11.07 20.44 -15.45
CA THR A 76 -10.87 20.70 -14.02
C THR A 76 -10.92 19.41 -13.21
N GLN A 77 -11.91 18.55 -13.45
CA GLN A 77 -12.01 17.24 -12.79
C GLN A 77 -10.80 16.36 -13.05
N LEU A 78 -10.26 16.37 -14.28
CA LEU A 78 -9.01 15.66 -14.62
C LEU A 78 -7.81 16.16 -13.82
N VAL A 79 -7.65 17.48 -13.70
CA VAL A 79 -6.55 18.10 -12.96
C VAL A 79 -6.67 17.81 -11.46
N GLU A 80 -7.87 17.92 -10.89
CA GLU A 80 -8.14 17.58 -9.49
C GLU A 80 -7.80 16.13 -9.18
N LYS A 81 -8.29 15.18 -9.99
CA LYS A 81 -7.99 13.75 -9.82
C LYS A 81 -6.49 13.45 -9.97
N THR A 82 -5.82 14.06 -10.96
CA THR A 82 -4.37 13.89 -11.16
C THR A 82 -3.57 14.41 -9.97
N THR A 83 -3.98 15.56 -9.42
CA THR A 83 -3.36 16.15 -8.24
C THR A 83 -3.55 15.26 -7.01
N GLN A 84 -4.79 14.79 -6.77
CA GLN A 84 -5.11 13.87 -5.68
C GLN A 84 -4.27 12.59 -5.78
N ARG A 85 -4.19 11.98 -6.97
CA ARG A 85 -3.39 10.78 -7.19
C ARG A 85 -1.90 10.98 -6.91
N SER A 86 -1.37 12.16 -7.25
CA SER A 86 0.03 12.50 -6.98
C SER A 86 0.29 12.58 -5.48
N GLN A 87 -0.63 13.19 -4.73
CA GLN A 87 -0.56 13.23 -3.26
C GLN A 87 -0.68 11.83 -2.65
N ASP A 88 -1.61 11.01 -3.14
CA ASP A 88 -1.80 9.64 -2.67
C ASP A 88 -0.58 8.75 -2.95
N MET A 89 0.06 8.90 -4.10
CA MET A 89 1.31 8.19 -4.40
C MET A 89 2.46 8.60 -3.47
N ILE A 90 2.61 9.90 -3.20
CA ILE A 90 3.64 10.39 -2.26
C ILE A 90 3.39 9.83 -0.87
N LYS A 91 2.13 9.86 -0.42
CA LYS A 91 1.72 9.31 0.88
C LYS A 91 2.01 7.81 0.97
N LEU A 92 1.58 7.03 -0.01
CA LEU A 92 1.84 5.59 -0.05
C LEU A 92 3.34 5.26 -0.06
N ALA A 93 4.14 5.99 -0.84
CA ALA A 93 5.59 5.80 -0.88
C ALA A 93 6.22 6.07 0.50
N THR A 94 5.77 7.14 1.17
CA THR A 94 6.27 7.52 2.49
C THR A 94 5.87 6.52 3.57
N GLU A 95 4.60 6.07 3.55
CA GLU A 95 4.09 5.06 4.47
C GLU A 95 4.83 3.73 4.30
N GLN A 96 5.04 3.28 3.05
CA GLN A 96 5.73 2.03 2.77
C GLN A 96 7.21 2.09 3.14
N GLN A 97 7.87 3.23 2.91
CA GLN A 97 9.24 3.45 3.38
C GLN A 97 9.31 3.36 4.92
N ALA A 98 8.39 4.01 5.62
CA ALA A 98 8.34 3.99 7.08
C ALA A 98 8.08 2.57 7.64
N GLU A 99 7.17 1.82 7.02
CA GLU A 99 6.87 0.43 7.39
C GLU A 99 8.07 -0.50 7.17
N LEU A 100 8.80 -0.35 6.06
CA LEU A 100 10.00 -1.13 5.78
C LEU A 100 11.15 -0.81 6.75
N THR A 101 11.41 0.47 7.02
CA THR A 101 12.41 0.87 8.01
C THR A 101 12.07 0.31 9.39
N LYS A 102 10.81 0.43 9.81
CA LYS A 102 10.34 -0.13 11.09
C LYS A 102 10.54 -1.64 11.17
N TRP A 103 10.21 -2.37 10.10
CA TRP A 103 10.45 -3.82 10.05
C TRP A 103 11.94 -4.15 10.17
N TYR A 104 12.79 -3.41 9.47
CA TYR A 104 14.25 -3.61 9.51
C TYR A 104 14.81 -3.35 10.92
N ASP A 105 14.44 -2.23 11.54
CA ASP A 105 14.89 -1.87 12.89
C ASP A 105 14.44 -2.90 13.92
N GLN A 106 13.20 -3.41 13.80
CA GLN A 106 12.69 -4.47 14.67
C GLN A 106 13.45 -5.78 14.47
N ALA A 107 13.68 -6.20 13.22
CA ALA A 107 14.43 -7.40 12.93
C ALA A 107 15.86 -7.30 13.49
N ALA A 108 16.55 -6.17 13.29
CA ALA A 108 17.88 -5.93 13.83
C ALA A 108 17.93 -5.97 15.36
N ALA A 109 16.94 -5.37 16.04
CA ALA A 109 16.81 -5.41 17.49
C ALA A 109 16.56 -6.84 18.01
N ASP A 110 15.70 -7.61 17.33
CA ASP A 110 15.41 -9.00 17.68
C ASP A 110 16.65 -9.90 17.53
N TYR A 111 17.42 -9.72 16.45
CA TYR A 111 18.70 -10.41 16.25
C TYR A 111 19.73 -10.04 17.33
N ALA A 112 19.87 -8.76 17.66
CA ALA A 112 20.79 -8.31 18.71
C ALA A 112 20.41 -8.88 20.09
N ALA A 113 19.11 -8.92 20.41
CA ALA A 113 18.60 -9.51 21.65
C ALA A 113 18.82 -11.03 21.71
N ALA A 114 18.66 -11.74 20.58
CA ALA A 114 18.94 -13.17 20.49
C ALA A 114 20.43 -13.46 20.65
N ALA A 115 21.32 -12.71 19.99
CA ALA A 115 22.76 -12.85 20.13
C ALA A 115 23.23 -12.63 21.58
N LYS A 116 22.65 -11.63 22.27
CA LYS A 116 22.95 -11.36 23.69
C LYS A 116 22.44 -12.44 24.65
N LYS A 117 21.41 -13.19 24.29
CA LYS A 117 20.92 -14.34 25.09
C LYS A 117 21.74 -15.62 24.86
N ALA A 118 22.46 -15.71 23.75
CA ALA A 118 23.28 -16.86 23.38
C ALA A 118 24.74 -16.75 23.86
N ALA A 119 25.18 -15.56 24.28
CA ALA A 119 26.48 -15.27 24.88
C ALA A 119 26.38 -15.25 26.42
#